data_AF-A0A931P3B1-F1
#
_entry.id   AF-A0A931P3B1-F1
#
_cell.length_a   1.000
_cell.length_b   1.000
_cell.length_c   1.000
_cell.angle_alpha   90.00
_cell.angle_beta   90.00
_cell.angle_gamma   90.00
#
_symmetry.space_group_name_H-M   'P 1'
#
loop_
_entity.id
_entity.type
_entity.pdbx_description
1 polymer ?
#
loop_
_entity_poly.entity_id
_entity_poly.type
_entity_poly.pdbx_seq_one_letter_code
_entity_poly.pdbx_strand_id
1 'polypeptide(L)'
;MSRLARIHAAIAAAMCVLSPAVPAQEPPGQRLADHVPAAEVPLYLTIREPGKLFAQEFRNPVFLNALKNIPTVGPQLENPQLDQAKAVLGALAATEDMSWLDMVQELLAGPAELAIAGPNKLALSVRPKDPARLERLHSKLLEFAEGDATQKGNPSPVNRFEHAGQKCFSLAPTEFHTILDGRFLLTGSEQSLKDAIDAFRGHKKTEAPLAADAGYTAAHEAAKPETREAWAFVNLEKLRTMNGGLYVPEEYNPLMALLFGGWVEAYNKAGWTGLALSWKDAKPSLEATMPISAETAAGPIRTAFAPPPGSYAERPLTVPNQIGTLSLWRDLGKVWNVRDKVVAGPAQQGLDGLDNGIGQFFGGRDFETGVLGALKPDWRLVVAEQNVAALNPKPDLVLPSFAICVGYDTKDEDFRQRWVIAFQSFVGVLNVVGAQEKAPAMVQNQEQYKGASIFSAAFLPPAKATDVKNDADKPAEGVHIRHNFRPTLTIAGDKIVVSSTVEMARAVVDSLTSAPVSDTPPDSAFLEIDGQKLGKIVETNKERLVMQNMVEKGNGRKAAETEIGSLEALVRGLNHATATASDTKDRFTLKLSFDLNQAK
;
A
#
# COMPACT_ATOMS: atom_id res chain seq x y z
N MET A 1 -23.55 26.06 -9.10
CA MET A 1 -24.13 24.73 -9.40
C MET A 1 -25.36 24.52 -8.52
N SER A 2 -26.50 24.12 -9.09
CA SER A 2 -27.66 23.67 -8.30
C SER A 2 -27.40 22.29 -7.67
N ARG A 3 -28.16 21.92 -6.63
CA ARG A 3 -28.12 20.54 -6.11
C ARG A 3 -28.50 19.54 -7.20
N LEU A 4 -29.50 19.85 -8.02
CA LEU A 4 -29.95 19.00 -9.13
C LEU A 4 -28.82 18.73 -10.16
N ALA A 5 -28.04 19.72 -10.57
CA ALA A 5 -26.96 19.51 -11.55
C ALA A 5 -25.83 18.61 -11.01
N ARG A 6 -25.54 18.66 -9.70
CA ARG A 6 -24.60 17.74 -9.05
C ARG A 6 -25.16 16.33 -8.89
N ILE A 7 -26.47 16.21 -8.71
CA ILE A 7 -27.18 14.93 -8.66
C ILE A 7 -27.19 14.29 -10.06
N HIS A 8 -27.46 15.04 -11.13
CA HIS A 8 -27.41 14.52 -12.51
C HIS A 8 -25.99 14.12 -12.94
N ALA A 9 -24.95 14.90 -12.58
CA ALA A 9 -23.56 14.49 -12.83
C ALA A 9 -23.16 13.22 -12.04
N ALA A 10 -23.63 13.06 -10.79
CA ALA A 10 -23.41 11.84 -10.01
C ALA A 10 -24.20 10.64 -10.54
N ILE A 11 -25.41 10.86 -11.07
CA ILE A 11 -26.25 9.84 -11.71
C ILE A 11 -25.63 9.42 -13.05
N ALA A 12 -25.17 10.34 -13.89
CA ALA A 12 -24.42 10.02 -15.11
C ALA A 12 -23.14 9.21 -14.85
N ALA A 13 -22.40 9.55 -13.79
CA ALA A 13 -21.26 8.77 -13.32
C ALA A 13 -21.64 7.38 -12.73
N ALA A 14 -22.92 7.15 -12.40
CA ALA A 14 -23.42 5.93 -11.77
C ALA A 14 -24.34 5.06 -12.67
N MET A 15 -24.61 5.46 -13.91
CA MET A 15 -25.52 4.75 -14.83
C MET A 15 -24.83 3.81 -15.83
N CYS A 16 -23.51 3.86 -15.94
CA CYS A 16 -22.73 2.80 -16.58
C CYS A 16 -22.69 1.60 -15.62
N VAL A 17 -23.39 0.47 -15.84
CA VAL A 17 -23.35 -0.72 -14.92
C VAL A 17 -23.83 -2.12 -15.44
N LEU A 18 -22.93 -3.05 -15.87
CA LEU A 18 -22.86 -4.54 -15.69
C LEU A 18 -22.71 -5.48 -17.01
N SER A 19 -22.76 -6.83 -17.17
CA SER A 19 -22.96 -7.49 -18.55
C SER A 19 -23.59 -8.93 -18.59
N PRO A 20 -22.92 -10.11 -18.78
CA PRO A 20 -21.79 -10.53 -19.65
C PRO A 20 -22.19 -10.82 -21.13
N ALA A 21 -21.18 -10.99 -22.02
CA ALA A 21 -21.16 -11.63 -23.36
C ALA A 21 -20.83 -10.77 -24.62
N VAL A 22 -20.23 -9.59 -24.45
CA VAL A 22 -19.21 -9.09 -25.40
C VAL A 22 -17.89 -9.84 -25.11
N PRO A 23 -16.98 -10.11 -26.07
CA PRO A 23 -15.66 -10.64 -25.75
C PRO A 23 -14.93 -9.78 -24.71
N ALA A 24 -14.23 -10.42 -23.77
CA ALA A 24 -13.55 -9.76 -22.64
C ALA A 24 -12.33 -8.88 -23.04
N GLN A 25 -12.14 -8.66 -24.34
CA GLN A 25 -11.14 -7.80 -24.95
C GLN A 25 -11.78 -7.20 -26.21
N GLU A 26 -11.77 -5.88 -26.37
CA GLU A 26 -12.14 -5.27 -27.66
C GLU A 26 -11.01 -5.52 -28.67
N PRO A 27 -11.32 -5.83 -29.94
CA PRO A 27 -10.28 -6.01 -30.96
C PRO A 27 -9.53 -4.69 -31.21
N PRO A 28 -8.24 -4.73 -31.60
CA PRO A 28 -7.46 -3.54 -31.93
C PRO A 28 -8.15 -2.71 -33.03
N GLY A 29 -8.16 -1.38 -32.84
CA GLY A 29 -8.91 -0.45 -33.69
C GLY A 29 -10.36 -0.23 -33.26
N GLN A 30 -10.74 -0.65 -32.05
CA GLN A 30 -12.04 -0.33 -31.46
C GLN A 30 -11.97 0.17 -30.00
N ARG A 31 -10.83 0.07 -29.31
CA ARG A 31 -10.66 0.47 -27.90
C ARG A 31 -10.57 1.99 -27.80
N LEU A 32 -10.92 2.57 -26.67
CA LEU A 32 -10.75 4.01 -26.43
C LEU A 32 -9.29 4.47 -26.67
N ALA A 33 -8.29 3.67 -26.30
CA ALA A 33 -6.88 3.91 -26.58
C ALA A 33 -6.54 4.02 -28.08
N ASP A 34 -7.30 3.36 -28.96
CA ASP A 34 -7.09 3.44 -30.41
C ASP A 34 -7.59 4.78 -30.99
N HIS A 35 -8.41 5.53 -30.24
CA HIS A 35 -9.06 6.77 -30.69
C HIS A 35 -8.66 8.05 -29.91
N VAL A 36 -8.09 7.96 -28.70
CA VAL A 36 -7.63 9.15 -27.94
C VAL A 36 -6.18 9.54 -28.26
N PRO A 37 -5.84 10.83 -28.39
CA PRO A 37 -4.48 11.27 -28.71
C PRO A 37 -3.52 11.05 -27.52
N ALA A 38 -2.42 10.34 -27.75
CA ALA A 38 -1.43 10.00 -26.73
C ALA A 38 -0.89 11.24 -25.99
N ALA A 39 -0.69 12.34 -26.73
CA ALA A 39 -0.13 13.59 -26.21
C ALA A 39 -0.94 14.18 -25.05
N GLU A 40 -2.28 14.03 -25.05
CA GLU A 40 -3.13 14.65 -24.04
C GLU A 40 -3.35 13.78 -22.79
N VAL A 41 -3.14 12.47 -22.86
CA VAL A 41 -3.57 11.50 -21.82
C VAL A 41 -2.45 11.18 -20.81
N PRO A 42 -2.47 11.75 -19.58
CA PRO A 42 -1.67 11.28 -18.45
C PRO A 42 -2.15 9.95 -17.85
N LEU A 43 -3.45 9.61 -17.96
CA LEU A 43 -4.04 8.43 -17.32
C LEU A 43 -5.04 7.72 -18.23
N TYR A 44 -4.81 6.44 -18.44
CA TYR A 44 -5.77 5.49 -19.03
C TYR A 44 -6.06 4.38 -18.04
N LEU A 45 -7.32 3.96 -17.92
CA LEU A 45 -7.77 2.86 -17.08
C LEU A 45 -8.67 1.94 -17.93
N THR A 46 -8.45 0.64 -17.85
CA THR A 46 -9.40 -0.39 -18.29
C THR A 46 -9.80 -1.26 -17.11
N ILE A 47 -11.06 -1.65 -17.05
CA ILE A 47 -11.58 -2.66 -16.15
C ILE A 47 -12.27 -3.70 -17.02
N ARG A 48 -11.86 -4.96 -16.90
CA ARG A 48 -12.18 -6.04 -17.84
C ARG A 48 -13.63 -6.53 -17.69
N GLU A 49 -13.99 -6.92 -16.47
CA GLU A 49 -15.33 -7.36 -16.09
C GLU A 49 -15.77 -6.60 -14.82
N PRO A 50 -16.01 -5.27 -14.91
CA PRO A 50 -16.36 -4.46 -13.75
C PRO A 50 -17.56 -5.02 -12.98
N GLY A 51 -18.48 -5.71 -13.67
CA GLY A 51 -19.64 -6.39 -13.07
C GLY A 51 -19.32 -7.46 -12.07
N LYS A 52 -18.40 -8.35 -12.46
CA LYS A 52 -17.90 -9.41 -11.60
C LYS A 52 -17.21 -8.80 -10.39
N LEU A 53 -16.32 -7.82 -10.62
CA LEU A 53 -15.58 -7.12 -9.57
C LEU A 53 -16.49 -6.40 -8.57
N PHE A 54 -17.53 -5.69 -9.06
CA PHE A 54 -18.49 -5.00 -8.19
C PHE A 54 -19.36 -5.98 -7.39
N ALA A 55 -20.01 -6.94 -8.07
CA ALA A 55 -21.01 -7.79 -7.45
C ALA A 55 -20.42 -8.85 -6.51
N GLN A 56 -19.24 -9.38 -6.83
CA GLN A 56 -18.60 -10.47 -6.07
C GLN A 56 -17.62 -9.92 -5.02
N GLU A 57 -16.76 -8.99 -5.39
CA GLU A 57 -15.59 -8.63 -4.56
C GLU A 57 -15.81 -7.34 -3.75
N PHE A 58 -16.26 -6.25 -4.39
CA PHE A 58 -16.61 -5.00 -3.68
C PHE A 58 -17.79 -5.15 -2.71
N ARG A 59 -18.53 -6.27 -2.74
CA ARG A 59 -19.59 -6.58 -1.77
C ARG A 59 -19.14 -7.41 -0.57
N ASN A 60 -17.87 -7.83 -0.50
CA ASN A 60 -17.32 -8.51 0.67
C ASN A 60 -17.43 -7.59 1.92
N PRO A 61 -18.14 -8.01 3.01
CA PRO A 61 -18.34 -7.15 4.18
C PRO A 61 -17.06 -6.74 4.91
N VAL A 62 -16.02 -7.60 4.90
CA VAL A 62 -14.71 -7.29 5.50
C VAL A 62 -14.04 -6.17 4.71
N PHE A 63 -14.06 -6.26 3.38
CA PHE A 63 -13.47 -5.26 2.49
C PHE A 63 -14.24 -3.93 2.53
N LEU A 64 -15.57 -3.95 2.54
CA LEU A 64 -16.39 -2.75 2.68
C LEU A 64 -16.16 -2.02 4.01
N ASN A 65 -16.05 -2.76 5.12
CA ASN A 65 -15.76 -2.18 6.43
C ASN A 65 -14.32 -1.62 6.48
N ALA A 66 -13.35 -2.30 5.84
CA ALA A 66 -11.99 -1.78 5.71
C ALA A 66 -11.95 -0.47 4.91
N LEU A 67 -12.61 -0.40 3.75
CA LEU A 67 -12.69 0.82 2.93
C LEU A 67 -13.42 1.98 3.64
N LYS A 68 -14.50 1.68 4.39
CA LYS A 68 -15.22 2.67 5.22
C LYS A 68 -14.32 3.33 6.27
N ASN A 69 -13.36 2.60 6.82
CA ASN A 69 -12.44 3.10 7.84
C ASN A 69 -11.26 3.91 7.27
N ILE A 70 -11.10 4.01 5.94
CA ILE A 70 -10.07 4.85 5.31
C ILE A 70 -10.60 6.30 5.25
N PRO A 71 -9.94 7.30 5.87
CA PRO A 71 -10.49 8.66 6.02
C PRO A 71 -10.86 9.39 4.72
N THR A 72 -10.21 9.07 3.61
CA THR A 72 -10.47 9.66 2.28
C THR A 72 -11.54 8.92 1.48
N VAL A 73 -11.88 7.68 1.84
CA VAL A 73 -12.77 6.78 1.07
C VAL A 73 -14.12 6.60 1.77
N GLY A 74 -14.14 6.43 3.10
CA GLY A 74 -15.37 6.28 3.88
C GLY A 74 -16.43 7.36 3.61
N PRO A 75 -16.09 8.66 3.68
CA PRO A 75 -17.02 9.74 3.37
C PRO A 75 -17.56 9.74 1.92
N GLN A 76 -16.85 9.10 0.98
CA GLN A 76 -17.32 8.93 -0.40
C GLN A 76 -18.30 7.76 -0.51
N LEU A 77 -18.03 6.64 0.18
CA LEU A 77 -18.91 5.46 0.22
C LEU A 77 -20.25 5.73 0.93
N GLU A 78 -20.28 6.70 1.85
CA GLU A 78 -21.47 7.13 2.59
C GLU A 78 -22.12 8.41 2.03
N ASN A 79 -21.72 8.83 0.82
CA ASN A 79 -22.31 9.98 0.13
C ASN A 79 -23.80 9.71 -0.21
N PRO A 80 -24.77 10.54 0.26
CA PRO A 80 -26.20 10.36 -0.05
C PRO A 80 -26.56 10.40 -1.54
N GLN A 81 -25.68 10.94 -2.40
CA GLN A 81 -25.84 10.86 -3.85
C GLN A 81 -25.74 9.42 -4.38
N LEU A 82 -24.97 8.54 -3.72
CA LEU A 82 -24.90 7.12 -4.07
C LEU A 82 -26.22 6.41 -3.75
N ASP A 83 -26.91 6.78 -2.67
CA ASP A 83 -28.22 6.21 -2.34
C ASP A 83 -29.32 6.73 -3.27
N GLN A 84 -29.22 7.98 -3.73
CA GLN A 84 -30.08 8.50 -4.80
C GLN A 84 -29.82 7.77 -6.13
N ALA A 85 -28.56 7.50 -6.48
CA ALA A 85 -28.22 6.71 -7.66
C ALA A 85 -28.75 5.26 -7.54
N LYS A 86 -28.58 4.59 -6.39
CA LYS A 86 -29.18 3.26 -6.13
C LYS A 86 -30.70 3.28 -6.25
N ALA A 87 -31.38 4.34 -5.81
CA ALA A 87 -32.83 4.48 -5.94
C ALA A 87 -33.27 4.64 -7.40
N VAL A 88 -32.56 5.44 -8.21
CA VAL A 88 -32.82 5.58 -9.65
C VAL A 88 -32.53 4.28 -10.40
N LEU A 89 -31.41 3.61 -10.09
CA LEU A 89 -31.07 2.30 -10.65
C LEU A 89 -32.11 1.24 -10.26
N GLY A 90 -32.62 1.24 -9.03
CA GLY A 90 -33.69 0.35 -8.58
C GLY A 90 -35.02 0.61 -9.28
N ALA A 91 -35.37 1.88 -9.52
CA ALA A 91 -36.56 2.25 -10.29
C ALA A 91 -36.44 1.80 -11.76
N LEU A 92 -35.27 1.97 -12.39
CA LEU A 92 -35.01 1.51 -13.76
C LEU A 92 -35.04 -0.03 -13.84
N ALA A 93 -34.40 -0.73 -12.91
CA ALA A 93 -34.34 -2.19 -12.85
C ALA A 93 -35.75 -2.82 -12.74
N ALA A 94 -36.62 -2.21 -11.92
CA ALA A 94 -38.02 -2.63 -11.80
C ALA A 94 -38.84 -2.49 -13.10
N THR A 95 -38.36 -1.76 -14.12
CA THR A 95 -39.03 -1.66 -15.43
C THR A 95 -38.62 -2.75 -16.43
N GLU A 96 -37.68 -3.62 -16.08
CA GLU A 96 -37.23 -4.79 -16.87
C GLU A 96 -37.25 -6.07 -16.00
N ASP A 97 -38.10 -6.11 -14.95
CA ASP A 97 -38.33 -7.24 -14.02
C ASP A 97 -37.06 -7.83 -13.35
N MET A 98 -36.07 -6.98 -13.08
CA MET A 98 -34.76 -7.38 -12.52
C MET A 98 -34.46 -6.66 -11.20
N SER A 99 -33.63 -7.25 -10.33
CA SER A 99 -33.16 -6.52 -9.15
C SER A 99 -32.17 -5.42 -9.57
N TRP A 100 -31.99 -4.41 -8.72
CA TRP A 100 -30.97 -3.38 -8.98
C TRP A 100 -29.56 -3.99 -9.11
N LEU A 101 -29.27 -5.14 -8.49
CA LEU A 101 -27.98 -5.85 -8.60
C LEU A 101 -27.87 -6.72 -9.86
N ASP A 102 -28.98 -7.09 -10.47
CA ASP A 102 -28.97 -7.83 -11.74
C ASP A 102 -28.91 -6.84 -12.90
N MET A 103 -29.60 -5.68 -12.80
CA MET A 103 -29.33 -4.54 -13.68
C MET A 103 -27.92 -4.02 -13.48
N VAL A 104 -27.45 -3.89 -12.22
CA VAL A 104 -26.03 -3.75 -11.84
C VAL A 104 -25.32 -5.11 -11.94
N GLN A 105 -25.62 -5.82 -13.04
CA GLN A 105 -24.87 -6.87 -13.70
C GLN A 105 -25.16 -6.91 -15.23
N GLU A 106 -25.69 -5.86 -15.93
CA GLU A 106 -25.93 -5.83 -17.41
C GLU A 106 -25.38 -4.67 -18.38
N LEU A 107 -24.83 -3.50 -17.95
CA LEU A 107 -24.20 -2.35 -18.73
C LEU A 107 -22.70 -1.78 -18.46
N LEU A 108 -21.62 -2.58 -18.27
CA LEU A 108 -20.19 -2.47 -17.78
C LEU A 108 -19.55 -3.91 -17.50
N ALA A 109 -19.78 -4.97 -18.29
CA ALA A 109 -18.99 -6.24 -18.17
C ALA A 109 -18.76 -6.98 -19.50
N GLY A 110 -18.97 -6.29 -20.63
CA GLY A 110 -17.81 -6.07 -21.49
C GLY A 110 -16.88 -5.02 -20.82
N PRO A 111 -15.74 -4.71 -21.44
CA PRO A 111 -14.79 -3.81 -20.83
C PRO A 111 -15.35 -2.39 -20.61
N ALA A 112 -14.75 -1.72 -19.63
CA ALA A 112 -14.94 -0.32 -19.34
C ALA A 112 -13.60 0.41 -19.44
N GLU A 113 -13.53 1.47 -20.23
CA GLU A 113 -12.29 2.18 -20.53
C GLU A 113 -12.46 3.68 -20.24
N LEU A 114 -11.51 4.25 -19.51
CA LEU A 114 -11.50 5.64 -19.08
C LEU A 114 -10.17 6.28 -19.48
N ALA A 115 -10.23 7.34 -20.27
CA ALA A 115 -9.11 8.21 -20.57
C ALA A 115 -9.33 9.57 -19.90
N ILE A 116 -8.36 10.02 -19.10
CA ILE A 116 -8.32 11.38 -18.56
C ILE A 116 -7.20 12.14 -19.27
N ALA A 117 -7.57 13.25 -19.89
CA ALA A 117 -6.73 14.12 -20.72
C ALA A 117 -6.61 15.56 -20.15
N GLY A 118 -6.97 15.74 -18.87
CA GLY A 118 -6.89 17.01 -18.13
C GLY A 118 -8.16 17.33 -17.35
N PRO A 119 -8.20 18.45 -16.58
CA PRO A 119 -9.23 18.71 -15.56
C PRO A 119 -10.69 18.68 -16.05
N ASN A 120 -10.94 18.99 -17.33
CA ASN A 120 -12.27 18.94 -17.96
C ASN A 120 -12.30 18.05 -19.22
N LYS A 121 -11.21 17.30 -19.50
CA LYS A 121 -11.11 16.38 -20.64
C LYS A 121 -11.12 14.95 -20.12
N LEU A 122 -12.31 14.34 -20.15
CA LEU A 122 -12.54 12.94 -19.80
C LEU A 122 -13.28 12.27 -20.95
N ALA A 123 -12.94 11.01 -21.25
CA ALA A 123 -13.71 10.12 -22.09
C ALA A 123 -13.88 8.76 -21.40
N LEU A 124 -15.11 8.26 -21.34
CA LEU A 124 -15.51 6.99 -20.75
C LEU A 124 -16.25 6.16 -21.81
N SER A 125 -15.73 4.98 -22.12
CA SER A 125 -16.27 4.01 -23.09
C SER A 125 -16.68 2.75 -22.34
N VAL A 126 -17.91 2.28 -22.54
CA VAL A 126 -18.50 1.17 -21.78
C VAL A 126 -19.31 0.27 -22.67
N ARG A 127 -19.01 -1.04 -22.71
CA ARG A 127 -19.79 -2.02 -23.45
C ARG A 127 -20.78 -2.81 -22.56
N PRO A 128 -22.09 -2.74 -22.83
CA PRO A 128 -23.10 -3.57 -22.17
C PRO A 128 -23.08 -5.00 -22.74
N LYS A 129 -23.91 -5.89 -22.19
CA LYS A 129 -24.29 -7.14 -22.89
C LYS A 129 -25.16 -6.87 -24.10
N ASP A 130 -26.16 -6.03 -23.88
CA ASP A 130 -27.36 -5.91 -24.68
C ASP A 130 -27.50 -4.44 -25.08
N PRO A 131 -26.93 -4.05 -26.23
CA PRO A 131 -27.07 -2.70 -26.78
C PRO A 131 -28.52 -2.21 -26.84
N ALA A 132 -29.47 -3.09 -27.17
CA ALA A 132 -30.88 -2.73 -27.21
C ALA A 132 -31.47 -2.46 -25.81
N ARG A 133 -30.95 -3.11 -24.75
CA ARG A 133 -31.30 -2.81 -23.35
C ARG A 133 -30.64 -1.54 -22.85
N LEU A 134 -29.41 -1.25 -23.27
CA LEU A 134 -28.79 0.06 -23.05
C LEU A 134 -29.65 1.17 -23.65
N GLU A 135 -30.12 1.02 -24.89
CA GLU A 135 -31.02 1.97 -25.55
C GLU A 135 -32.38 2.11 -24.85
N ARG A 136 -33.01 1.00 -24.41
CA ARG A 136 -34.27 1.05 -23.64
C ARG A 136 -34.10 1.74 -22.29
N LEU A 137 -33.08 1.37 -21.52
CA LEU A 137 -32.83 1.92 -20.19
C LEU A 137 -32.40 3.39 -20.26
N HIS A 138 -31.62 3.77 -21.27
CA HIS A 138 -31.29 5.17 -21.57
C HIS A 138 -32.54 5.98 -21.95
N SER A 139 -33.43 5.42 -22.78
CA SER A 139 -34.69 6.10 -23.14
C SER A 139 -35.58 6.33 -21.91
N LYS A 140 -35.81 5.29 -21.10
CA LYS A 140 -36.57 5.35 -19.84
C LYS A 140 -35.96 6.32 -18.82
N LEU A 141 -34.63 6.38 -18.75
CA LEU A 141 -33.90 7.38 -17.96
C LEU A 141 -34.23 8.82 -18.40
N LEU A 142 -34.19 9.09 -19.71
CA LEU A 142 -34.52 10.44 -20.21
C LEU A 142 -35.97 10.79 -19.89
N GLU A 143 -36.91 9.85 -20.08
CA GLU A 143 -38.31 9.99 -19.68
C GLU A 143 -38.46 10.29 -18.18
N PHE A 144 -37.71 9.62 -17.31
CA PHE A 144 -37.70 9.88 -15.86
C PHE A 144 -37.14 11.26 -15.53
N ALA A 145 -36.05 11.70 -16.17
CA ALA A 145 -35.44 13.01 -15.94
C ALA A 145 -36.37 14.17 -16.38
N GLU A 146 -37.07 14.01 -17.51
CA GLU A 146 -38.05 14.99 -17.99
C GLU A 146 -39.36 14.95 -17.19
N GLY A 147 -39.80 13.77 -16.76
CA GLY A 147 -40.95 13.61 -15.87
C GLY A 147 -40.74 14.27 -14.50
N ASP A 148 -39.59 14.04 -13.87
CA ASP A 148 -39.21 14.65 -12.58
C ASP A 148 -39.13 16.18 -12.66
N ALA A 149 -38.52 16.72 -13.73
CA ALA A 149 -38.48 18.15 -13.97
C ALA A 149 -39.87 18.74 -14.19
N THR A 150 -40.70 18.09 -15.01
CA THR A 150 -42.08 18.51 -15.30
C THR A 150 -42.95 18.53 -14.04
N GLN A 151 -42.89 17.48 -13.22
CA GLN A 151 -43.60 17.42 -11.92
C GLN A 151 -43.15 18.52 -10.95
N LYS A 152 -41.91 18.99 -11.06
CA LYS A 152 -41.34 20.07 -10.23
C LYS A 152 -41.45 21.46 -10.89
N GLY A 153 -42.14 21.60 -12.03
CA GLY A 153 -42.29 22.87 -12.74
C GLY A 153 -40.98 23.44 -13.32
N ASN A 154 -39.96 22.61 -13.51
CA ASN A 154 -38.67 22.99 -14.08
C ASN A 154 -38.65 22.70 -15.60
N PRO A 155 -37.81 23.41 -16.38
CA PRO A 155 -37.55 23.03 -17.76
C PRO A 155 -36.85 21.67 -17.87
N SER A 156 -36.98 21.07 -19.06
CA SER A 156 -36.05 20.11 -19.67
C SER A 156 -34.64 20.03 -19.07
N PRO A 157 -34.20 19.04 -18.27
CA PRO A 157 -32.77 18.87 -17.96
C PRO A 157 -32.03 18.18 -19.11
N VAL A 158 -32.74 17.63 -20.10
CA VAL A 158 -32.17 16.85 -21.20
C VAL A 158 -31.90 17.75 -22.40
N ASN A 159 -30.66 18.21 -22.55
CA ASN A 159 -30.22 18.79 -23.81
C ASN A 159 -30.04 17.67 -24.85
N ARG A 160 -30.50 17.90 -26.08
CA ARG A 160 -30.45 16.96 -27.21
C ARG A 160 -29.85 17.64 -28.43
N PHE A 161 -28.85 17.01 -29.04
CA PHE A 161 -28.20 17.49 -30.24
C PHE A 161 -27.83 16.31 -31.15
N GLU A 162 -27.40 16.60 -32.37
CA GLU A 162 -26.96 15.58 -33.32
C GLU A 162 -25.56 15.93 -33.84
N HIS A 163 -24.73 14.91 -34.04
CA HIS A 163 -23.41 15.06 -34.67
C HIS A 163 -23.15 13.87 -35.61
N ALA A 164 -22.76 14.14 -36.85
CA ALA A 164 -22.47 13.10 -37.85
C ALA A 164 -23.56 12.01 -38.03
N GLY A 165 -24.84 12.32 -37.78
CA GLY A 165 -25.93 11.33 -37.79
C GLY A 165 -26.05 10.48 -36.51
N GLN A 166 -25.42 10.91 -35.41
CA GLN A 166 -25.46 10.29 -34.09
C GLN A 166 -26.28 11.18 -33.13
N LYS A 167 -27.25 10.60 -32.43
CA LYS A 167 -28.03 11.30 -31.39
C LYS A 167 -27.19 11.47 -30.14
N CYS A 168 -27.06 12.70 -29.65
CA CYS A 168 -26.21 13.06 -28.53
C CYS A 168 -27.02 13.81 -27.46
N PHE A 169 -26.59 13.65 -26.21
CA PHE A 169 -27.37 14.02 -25.03
C PHE A 169 -26.47 14.69 -23.99
N SER A 170 -27.08 15.44 -23.07
CA SER A 170 -26.44 15.99 -21.87
C SER A 170 -27.48 16.22 -20.78
N LEU A 171 -27.17 15.79 -19.56
CA LEU A 171 -27.98 15.95 -18.34
C LEU A 171 -27.35 16.94 -17.35
N ALA A 172 -26.07 17.29 -17.54
CA ALA A 172 -25.38 18.31 -16.75
C ALA A 172 -24.33 19.08 -17.58
N PRO A 173 -23.98 20.33 -17.23
CA PRO A 173 -23.07 21.18 -18.06
C PRO A 173 -21.63 20.68 -18.27
N THR A 174 -21.26 19.56 -17.66
CA THR A 174 -19.92 18.93 -17.74
C THR A 174 -20.04 17.44 -18.10
N GLU A 175 -21.13 17.08 -18.79
CA GLU A 175 -21.51 15.69 -19.06
C GLU A 175 -22.24 15.64 -20.40
N PHE A 176 -21.67 14.89 -21.34
CA PHE A 176 -22.16 14.78 -22.72
C PHE A 176 -21.96 13.35 -23.19
N HIS A 177 -23.02 12.70 -23.66
CA HIS A 177 -23.00 11.27 -23.97
C HIS A 177 -23.79 10.86 -25.21
N THR A 178 -23.49 9.65 -25.68
CA THR A 178 -24.22 8.95 -26.75
C THR A 178 -24.14 7.44 -26.59
N ILE A 179 -25.00 6.71 -27.31
CA ILE A 179 -24.85 5.28 -27.54
C ILE A 179 -24.34 5.11 -28.97
N LEU A 180 -23.08 4.70 -29.13
CA LEU A 180 -22.40 4.57 -30.42
C LEU A 180 -21.97 3.12 -30.62
N ASP A 181 -22.39 2.51 -31.74
CA ASP A 181 -22.09 1.12 -32.08
C ASP A 181 -22.36 0.12 -30.94
N GLY A 182 -23.42 0.40 -30.18
CA GLY A 182 -23.87 -0.37 -29.02
C GLY A 182 -23.08 -0.16 -27.71
N ARG A 183 -22.09 0.74 -27.68
CA ARG A 183 -21.39 1.15 -26.45
C ARG A 183 -21.95 2.46 -25.91
N PHE A 184 -21.93 2.64 -24.60
CA PHE A 184 -22.13 3.95 -23.97
C PHE A 184 -20.81 4.74 -24.04
N LEU A 185 -20.87 5.96 -24.56
CA LEU A 185 -19.72 6.88 -24.67
C LEU A 185 -20.09 8.19 -23.97
N LEU A 186 -19.35 8.56 -22.93
CA LEU A 186 -19.54 9.77 -22.14
C LEU A 186 -18.26 10.61 -22.10
N THR A 187 -18.39 11.93 -22.15
CA THR A 187 -17.27 12.87 -22.07
C THR A 187 -17.59 14.12 -21.26
N GLY A 188 -16.55 14.86 -20.87
CA GLY A 188 -16.67 16.10 -20.10
C GLY A 188 -17.12 17.35 -20.87
N SER A 189 -17.18 17.31 -22.21
CA SER A 189 -17.60 18.47 -23.03
C SER A 189 -18.22 18.06 -24.37
N GLU A 190 -19.11 18.89 -24.92
CA GLU A 190 -19.75 18.66 -26.22
C GLU A 190 -18.73 18.42 -27.34
N GLN A 191 -17.66 19.22 -27.37
CA GLN A 191 -16.59 19.09 -28.36
C GLN A 191 -15.83 17.78 -28.20
N SER A 192 -15.55 17.35 -26.97
CA SER A 192 -14.92 16.04 -26.69
C SER A 192 -15.78 14.87 -27.18
N LEU A 193 -17.12 14.96 -27.05
CA LEU A 193 -18.02 13.93 -27.57
C LEU A 193 -17.98 13.88 -29.11
N LYS A 194 -18.04 15.06 -29.76
CA LYS A 194 -17.97 15.18 -31.23
C LYS A 194 -16.67 14.62 -31.79
N ASP A 195 -15.54 15.03 -31.22
CA ASP A 195 -14.21 14.54 -31.60
C ASP A 195 -14.08 13.02 -31.40
N ALA A 196 -14.65 12.46 -30.32
CA ALA A 196 -14.66 11.02 -30.09
C ALA A 196 -15.55 10.27 -31.11
N ILE A 197 -16.74 10.77 -31.43
CA ILE A 197 -17.64 10.17 -32.45
C ILE A 197 -16.95 10.13 -33.82
N ASP A 198 -16.30 11.23 -34.23
CA ASP A 198 -15.60 11.27 -35.52
C ASP A 198 -14.34 10.38 -35.54
N ALA A 199 -13.68 10.19 -34.40
CA ALA A 199 -12.56 9.27 -34.27
C ALA A 199 -12.99 7.79 -34.31
N PHE A 200 -14.10 7.44 -33.65
CA PHE A 200 -14.68 6.09 -33.69
C PHE A 200 -15.23 5.74 -35.08
N ARG A 201 -15.90 6.68 -35.75
CA ARG A 201 -16.42 6.49 -37.12
C ARG A 201 -15.37 6.65 -38.23
N GLY A 202 -14.12 6.95 -37.89
CA GLY A 202 -13.02 7.12 -38.84
C GLY A 202 -13.10 8.38 -39.71
N HIS A 203 -14.06 9.29 -39.45
CA HIS A 203 -14.15 10.59 -40.11
C HIS A 203 -12.96 11.50 -39.79
N LYS A 204 -12.43 11.38 -38.57
CA LYS A 204 -11.26 12.10 -38.08
C LYS A 204 -10.19 11.08 -37.66
N LYS A 205 -9.06 11.05 -38.36
CA LYS A 205 -7.93 10.21 -37.94
C LYS A 205 -7.27 10.83 -36.70
N THR A 206 -7.20 10.08 -35.61
CA THR A 206 -6.40 10.46 -34.44
C THR A 206 -4.91 10.45 -34.79
N GLU A 207 -4.25 11.60 -34.69
CA GLU A 207 -2.79 11.70 -34.80
C GLU A 207 -2.15 11.19 -33.50
N ALA A 208 -1.17 10.30 -33.63
CA ALA A 208 -0.51 9.60 -32.51
C ALA A 208 -1.51 9.09 -31.44
N PRO A 209 -2.37 8.09 -31.75
CA PRO A 209 -3.30 7.53 -30.77
C PRO A 209 -2.54 6.84 -29.63
N LEU A 210 -3.12 6.81 -28.44
CA LEU A 210 -2.50 6.22 -27.25
C LEU A 210 -2.08 4.75 -27.45
N ALA A 211 -2.84 3.96 -28.21
CA ALA A 211 -2.50 2.59 -28.55
C ALA A 211 -1.22 2.42 -29.41
N ALA A 212 -0.67 3.52 -29.95
CA ALA A 212 0.61 3.56 -30.66
C ALA A 212 1.72 4.30 -29.88
N ASP A 213 1.45 4.75 -28.64
CA ASP A 213 2.47 5.31 -27.75
C ASP A 213 3.39 4.18 -27.26
N ALA A 214 4.71 4.39 -27.34
CA ALA A 214 5.71 3.39 -26.99
C ALA A 214 5.70 3.05 -25.49
N GLY A 215 5.38 4.02 -24.63
CA GLY A 215 5.22 3.81 -23.20
C GLY A 215 3.95 3.03 -22.88
N TYR A 216 2.81 3.37 -23.51
CA TYR A 216 1.57 2.62 -23.39
C TYR A 216 1.75 1.16 -23.83
N THR A 217 2.40 0.95 -24.98
CA THR A 217 2.65 -0.37 -25.55
C THR A 217 3.50 -1.22 -24.60
N ALA A 218 4.63 -0.69 -24.13
CA ALA A 218 5.50 -1.39 -23.17
C ALA A 218 4.80 -1.68 -21.83
N ALA A 219 3.95 -0.77 -21.35
CA ALA A 219 3.15 -0.96 -20.13
C ALA A 219 2.07 -2.03 -20.29
N HIS A 220 1.42 -2.10 -21.45
CA HIS A 220 0.41 -3.11 -21.79
C HIS A 220 1.04 -4.50 -21.96
N GLU A 221 2.21 -4.60 -22.61
CA GLU A 221 2.99 -5.85 -22.69
C GLU A 221 3.50 -6.31 -21.31
N ALA A 222 3.81 -5.36 -20.41
CA ALA A 222 4.27 -5.67 -19.06
C ALA A 222 3.16 -6.19 -18.16
N ALA A 223 2.04 -5.46 -18.07
CA ALA A 223 0.98 -5.79 -17.13
C ALA A 223 0.14 -7.00 -17.56
N LYS A 224 0.05 -7.27 -18.88
CA LYS A 224 -0.87 -8.24 -19.49
C LYS A 224 -2.32 -8.04 -19.04
N PRO A 225 -2.96 -6.90 -19.38
CA PRO A 225 -4.31 -6.53 -18.92
C PRO A 225 -5.37 -7.62 -19.14
N GLU A 226 -5.22 -8.42 -20.18
CA GLU A 226 -6.06 -9.59 -20.49
C GLU A 226 -6.01 -10.70 -19.42
N THR A 227 -5.08 -10.63 -18.46
CA THR A 227 -4.93 -11.52 -17.29
C THR A 227 -5.31 -10.85 -15.96
N ARG A 228 -5.87 -9.63 -15.99
CA ARG A 228 -6.17 -8.79 -14.83
C ARG A 228 -7.66 -8.43 -14.78
N GLU A 229 -8.16 -8.13 -13.59
CA GLU A 229 -9.51 -7.59 -13.38
C GLU A 229 -9.58 -6.10 -13.77
N ALA A 230 -8.51 -5.34 -13.49
CA ALA A 230 -8.31 -3.98 -13.97
C ALA A 230 -6.83 -3.65 -14.23
N TRP A 231 -6.58 -2.70 -15.12
CA TRP A 231 -5.26 -2.16 -15.42
C TRP A 231 -5.32 -0.66 -15.76
N ALA A 232 -4.33 0.11 -15.31
CA ALA A 232 -4.16 1.50 -15.69
C ALA A 232 -2.74 1.78 -16.21
N PHE A 233 -2.65 2.59 -17.26
CA PHE A 233 -1.41 3.21 -17.71
C PHE A 233 -1.36 4.66 -17.22
N VAL A 234 -0.27 5.01 -16.54
CA VAL A 234 0.02 6.38 -16.10
C VAL A 234 1.27 6.87 -16.83
N ASN A 235 1.12 7.90 -17.66
CA ASN A 235 2.25 8.62 -18.23
C ASN A 235 2.78 9.60 -17.19
N LEU A 236 3.88 9.25 -16.53
CA LEU A 236 4.41 9.99 -15.39
C LEU A 236 5.07 11.31 -15.80
N GLU A 237 5.64 11.38 -17.01
CA GLU A 237 6.16 12.63 -17.57
C GLU A 237 5.06 13.70 -17.68
N LYS A 238 3.89 13.34 -18.22
CA LYS A 238 2.72 14.24 -18.28
C LYS A 238 2.12 14.49 -16.90
N LEU A 239 2.07 13.49 -16.01
CA LEU A 239 1.53 13.69 -14.67
C LEU A 239 2.36 14.68 -13.83
N ARG A 240 3.70 14.71 -14.01
CA ARG A 240 4.60 15.66 -13.33
C ARG A 240 4.48 17.10 -13.85
N THR A 241 3.97 17.34 -15.07
CA THR A 241 3.77 18.70 -15.60
C THR A 241 2.39 19.28 -15.26
N MET A 242 1.52 18.52 -14.60
CA MET A 242 0.20 18.96 -14.16
C MET A 242 0.20 19.46 -12.72
N ASN A 243 -0.44 20.60 -12.48
CA ASN A 243 -0.68 21.13 -11.14
C ASN A 243 -1.46 20.11 -10.30
N GLY A 244 -0.85 19.60 -9.23
CA GLY A 244 -1.45 18.54 -8.39
C GLY A 244 -1.16 17.11 -8.87
N GLY A 245 -0.05 16.88 -9.57
CA GLY A 245 0.50 15.54 -9.82
C GLY A 245 0.71 14.71 -8.52
N LEU A 246 0.93 13.41 -8.67
CA LEU A 246 0.94 12.46 -7.54
C LEU A 246 1.90 12.91 -6.43
N TYR A 247 1.37 13.09 -5.21
CA TYR A 247 2.13 13.66 -4.10
C TYR A 247 3.20 12.68 -3.59
N VAL A 248 4.44 12.94 -4.00
CA VAL A 248 5.67 12.48 -3.39
C VAL A 248 6.05 13.55 -2.36
N PRO A 249 6.00 13.27 -1.04
CA PRO A 249 6.47 14.22 -0.03
C PRO A 249 7.85 14.82 -0.37
N GLU A 250 7.94 16.15 -0.29
CA GLU A 250 9.23 16.86 -0.48
C GLU A 250 10.17 16.62 0.71
N GLU A 251 9.60 16.41 1.90
CA GLU A 251 10.32 16.02 3.11
C GLU A 251 9.96 14.60 3.54
N TYR A 252 10.97 13.72 3.57
CA TYR A 252 10.88 12.41 4.21
C TYR A 252 11.71 12.39 5.50
N ASN A 253 11.17 11.77 6.55
CA ASN A 253 12.00 11.40 7.70
C ASN A 253 13.03 10.30 7.29
N PRO A 254 14.16 10.15 8.00
CA PRO A 254 15.23 9.23 7.60
C PRO A 254 14.81 7.77 7.48
N LEU A 255 13.81 7.32 8.26
CA LEU A 255 13.30 5.95 8.18
C LEU A 255 12.51 5.72 6.88
N MET A 256 11.66 6.68 6.50
CA MET A 256 10.97 6.63 5.20
C MET A 256 11.96 6.71 4.03
N ALA A 257 13.01 7.53 4.15
CA ALA A 257 14.09 7.59 3.17
C ALA A 257 14.83 6.25 3.03
N LEU A 258 15.20 5.61 4.14
CA LEU A 258 15.90 4.31 4.16
C LEU A 258 15.03 3.15 3.63
N LEU A 259 13.72 3.17 3.92
CA LEU A 259 12.81 2.14 3.44
C LEU A 259 12.45 2.35 1.96
N PHE A 260 12.12 3.57 1.55
CA PHE A 260 11.45 3.85 0.27
C PHE A 260 12.24 4.71 -0.73
N GLY A 261 13.41 5.26 -0.37
CA GLY A 261 14.17 6.18 -1.21
C GLY A 261 14.48 5.66 -2.63
N GLY A 262 14.84 4.39 -2.75
CA GLY A 262 15.03 3.74 -4.06
C GLY A 262 13.76 3.56 -4.89
N TRP A 263 12.58 3.47 -4.25
CA TRP A 263 11.29 3.42 -4.92
C TRP A 263 10.85 4.82 -5.36
N VAL A 264 11.13 5.85 -4.55
CA VAL A 264 10.92 7.26 -4.90
C VAL A 264 11.81 7.67 -6.08
N GLU A 265 13.09 7.28 -6.07
CA GLU A 265 14.02 7.46 -7.20
C GLU A 265 13.55 6.70 -8.47
N ALA A 266 13.05 5.47 -8.32
CA ALA A 266 12.46 4.73 -9.45
C ALA A 266 11.23 5.46 -10.01
N TYR A 267 10.30 5.88 -9.16
CA TYR A 267 9.13 6.66 -9.54
C TYR A 267 9.48 7.99 -10.18
N ASN A 268 10.50 8.71 -9.68
CA ASN A 268 10.90 10.02 -10.20
C ASN A 268 11.53 9.95 -11.60
N LYS A 269 12.22 8.85 -11.92
CA LYS A 269 12.91 8.65 -13.21
C LYS A 269 12.13 7.83 -14.24
N ALA A 270 11.09 7.13 -13.85
CA ALA A 270 10.25 6.36 -14.77
C ALA A 270 9.45 7.26 -15.75
N GLY A 271 9.42 6.92 -17.04
CA GLY A 271 8.57 7.63 -18.01
C GLY A 271 7.07 7.33 -17.83
N TRP A 272 6.75 6.11 -17.38
CA TRP A 272 5.39 5.62 -17.12
C TRP A 272 5.33 4.67 -15.92
N THR A 273 4.14 4.43 -15.39
CA THR A 273 3.86 3.24 -14.57
C THR A 273 2.58 2.55 -15.01
N GLY A 274 2.62 1.21 -15.05
CA GLY A 274 1.45 0.37 -15.27
C GLY A 274 0.97 -0.18 -13.92
N LEU A 275 -0.26 0.12 -13.55
CA LEU A 275 -0.91 -0.38 -12.34
C LEU A 275 -1.87 -1.52 -12.73
N ALA A 276 -1.81 -2.67 -12.07
CA ALA A 276 -2.68 -3.81 -12.33
C ALA A 276 -3.33 -4.32 -11.04
N LEU A 277 -4.64 -4.54 -11.08
CA LEU A 277 -5.38 -5.24 -10.04
C LEU A 277 -5.70 -6.65 -10.54
N SER A 278 -5.18 -7.65 -9.84
CA SER A 278 -5.63 -9.03 -9.93
C SER A 278 -6.48 -9.37 -8.72
N TRP A 279 -7.55 -10.12 -8.88
CA TRP A 279 -8.39 -10.61 -7.79
C TRP A 279 -8.85 -12.04 -8.05
N LYS A 280 -8.36 -12.99 -7.25
CA LYS A 280 -8.71 -14.42 -7.40
C LYS A 280 -8.83 -15.09 -6.04
N ASP A 281 -9.86 -15.91 -5.85
CA ASP A 281 -10.05 -16.74 -4.65
C ASP A 281 -9.99 -15.92 -3.34
N ALA A 282 -10.61 -14.73 -3.32
CA ALA A 282 -10.54 -13.70 -2.26
C ALA A 282 -9.12 -13.17 -1.93
N LYS A 283 -8.18 -13.28 -2.88
CA LYS A 283 -6.80 -12.77 -2.78
C LYS A 283 -6.60 -11.61 -3.76
N PRO A 284 -6.87 -10.36 -3.37
CA PRO A 284 -6.51 -9.21 -4.18
C PRO A 284 -4.99 -9.00 -4.19
N SER A 285 -4.44 -8.64 -5.35
CA SER A 285 -3.09 -8.08 -5.45
C SER A 285 -3.06 -6.87 -6.37
N LEU A 286 -2.49 -5.77 -5.87
CA LEU A 286 -2.14 -4.58 -6.64
C LEU A 286 -0.66 -4.67 -7.05
N GLU A 287 -0.39 -4.47 -8.33
CA GLU A 287 0.93 -4.56 -8.93
C GLU A 287 1.25 -3.24 -9.65
N ALA A 288 2.44 -2.68 -9.48
CA ALA A 288 2.87 -1.44 -10.10
C ALA A 288 4.23 -1.64 -10.78
N THR A 289 4.25 -1.61 -12.10
CA THR A 289 5.45 -1.81 -12.93
C THR A 289 5.94 -0.48 -13.51
N MET A 290 7.26 -0.32 -13.62
CA MET A 290 7.93 0.87 -14.16
C MET A 290 9.08 0.46 -15.11
N PRO A 291 9.37 1.23 -16.18
CA PRO A 291 10.42 0.94 -17.19
C PRO A 291 11.82 1.35 -16.71
N ILE A 292 12.21 0.90 -15.52
CA ILE A 292 13.42 1.36 -14.84
C ILE A 292 14.01 0.25 -13.98
N SER A 293 15.32 0.07 -14.00
CA SER A 293 16.03 -0.91 -13.18
C SER A 293 17.28 -0.31 -12.51
N ALA A 294 17.95 -1.11 -11.69
CA ALA A 294 19.31 -0.85 -11.23
C ALA A 294 20.32 -0.71 -12.38
N GLU A 295 20.06 -1.35 -13.53
CA GLU A 295 20.90 -1.27 -14.73
C GLU A 295 20.57 -0.03 -15.57
N THR A 296 19.29 0.22 -15.90
CA THR A 296 18.89 1.33 -16.80
C THR A 296 18.94 2.70 -16.14
N ALA A 297 18.83 2.76 -14.81
CA ALA A 297 19.00 3.98 -14.02
C ALA A 297 20.16 3.87 -13.04
N ALA A 298 21.29 3.31 -13.49
CA ALA A 298 22.55 3.19 -12.75
C ALA A 298 23.07 4.56 -12.27
N GLY A 299 22.63 4.96 -11.08
CA GLY A 299 23.03 6.17 -10.36
C GLY A 299 23.11 5.87 -8.86
N PRO A 300 23.75 6.75 -8.07
CA PRO A 300 24.19 6.42 -6.71
C PRO A 300 23.04 6.09 -5.74
N ILE A 301 21.83 6.61 -5.99
CA ILE A 301 20.65 6.24 -5.19
C ILE A 301 20.14 4.84 -5.59
N ARG A 302 19.96 4.51 -6.88
CA ARG A 302 19.50 3.16 -7.27
C ARG A 302 20.50 2.08 -6.84
N THR A 303 21.82 2.31 -6.95
CA THR A 303 22.83 1.31 -6.55
C THR A 303 23.00 1.14 -5.03
N ALA A 304 22.45 2.04 -4.22
CA ALA A 304 22.36 1.89 -2.76
C ALA A 304 21.10 1.10 -2.32
N PHE A 305 20.03 1.17 -3.12
CA PHE A 305 18.69 0.66 -2.77
C PHE A 305 18.19 -0.53 -3.63
N ALA A 306 18.98 -0.99 -4.60
CA ALA A 306 18.65 -2.15 -5.44
C ALA A 306 19.89 -3.02 -5.68
N PRO A 307 19.71 -4.35 -5.83
CA PRO A 307 20.81 -5.25 -6.11
C PRO A 307 21.38 -5.05 -7.52
N PRO A 308 22.68 -5.33 -7.74
CA PRO A 308 23.21 -5.56 -9.08
C PRO A 308 22.45 -6.70 -9.79
N PRO A 309 22.32 -6.68 -11.13
CA PRO A 309 21.64 -7.74 -11.88
C PRO A 309 22.14 -9.15 -11.50
N GLY A 310 21.20 -10.04 -11.14
CA GLY A 310 21.50 -11.40 -10.67
C GLY A 310 21.84 -11.53 -9.18
N SER A 311 21.87 -10.42 -8.42
CA SER A 311 21.89 -10.42 -6.95
C SER A 311 20.49 -10.14 -6.40
N TYR A 312 20.24 -10.54 -5.14
CA TYR A 312 18.92 -10.47 -4.50
C TYR A 312 19.08 -10.30 -2.98
N ALA A 313 18.05 -9.83 -2.26
CA ALA A 313 18.07 -9.81 -0.80
C ALA A 313 18.05 -11.24 -0.24
N GLU A 314 18.55 -11.49 0.98
CA GLU A 314 18.45 -12.85 1.54
C GLU A 314 16.99 -13.26 1.80
N ARG A 315 16.74 -14.58 1.81
CA ARG A 315 15.39 -15.09 2.10
C ARG A 315 14.90 -14.58 3.47
N PRO A 316 13.62 -14.19 3.59
CA PRO A 316 13.02 -13.78 4.85
C PRO A 316 13.25 -14.82 5.96
N LEU A 317 13.30 -14.35 7.21
CA LEU A 317 13.39 -15.25 8.35
C LEU A 317 12.04 -15.92 8.59
N THR A 318 12.06 -17.05 9.29
CA THR A 318 10.85 -17.77 9.72
C THR A 318 11.05 -18.22 11.15
N VAL A 319 10.36 -17.57 12.09
CA VAL A 319 10.46 -17.85 13.53
C VAL A 319 9.11 -18.30 14.12
N PRO A 320 9.09 -19.02 15.25
CA PRO A 320 7.85 -19.33 15.96
C PRO A 320 7.06 -18.06 16.32
N ASN A 321 5.73 -18.12 16.19
CA ASN A 321 4.80 -17.02 16.46
C ASN A 321 5.06 -15.70 15.67
N GLN A 322 5.72 -15.78 14.52
CA GLN A 322 6.00 -14.65 13.62
C GLN A 322 4.74 -13.85 13.27
N ILE A 323 4.71 -12.58 13.66
CA ILE A 323 3.72 -11.56 13.29
C ILE A 323 4.08 -10.98 11.92
N GLY A 324 5.37 -10.90 11.59
CA GLY A 324 5.80 -10.45 10.27
C GLY A 324 7.31 -10.53 10.07
N THR A 325 7.74 -10.45 8.82
CA THR A 325 9.15 -10.41 8.41
C THR A 325 9.34 -9.43 7.26
N LEU A 326 10.49 -8.79 7.22
CA LEU A 326 10.95 -7.85 6.21
C LEU A 326 12.36 -8.29 5.77
N SER A 327 12.60 -8.37 4.47
CA SER A 327 13.93 -8.52 3.87
C SER A 327 14.15 -7.40 2.85
N LEU A 328 15.35 -6.84 2.82
CA LEU A 328 15.72 -5.68 2.03
C LEU A 328 17.16 -5.81 1.51
N TRP A 329 17.38 -5.41 0.25
CA TRP A 329 18.71 -5.06 -0.23
C TRP A 329 19.01 -3.58 0.05
N ARG A 330 19.85 -3.27 1.03
CA ARG A 330 20.26 -1.89 1.38
C ARG A 330 21.75 -1.84 1.71
N ASP A 331 22.53 -1.27 0.81
CA ASP A 331 23.96 -1.03 1.02
C ASP A 331 24.12 0.23 1.88
N LEU A 332 24.24 0.07 3.21
CA LEU A 332 24.16 1.24 4.10
C LEU A 332 25.32 2.22 3.93
N GLY A 333 26.50 1.76 3.50
CA GLY A 333 27.58 2.65 3.08
C GLY A 333 27.12 3.53 1.93
N LYS A 334 26.65 2.94 0.81
CA LYS A 334 26.14 3.75 -0.31
C LYS A 334 24.92 4.60 0.05
N VAL A 335 24.04 4.16 0.96
CA VAL A 335 22.91 4.98 1.46
C VAL A 335 23.41 6.21 2.23
N TRP A 336 24.43 6.06 3.08
CA TRP A 336 25.05 7.17 3.80
C TRP A 336 25.63 8.23 2.85
N ASN A 337 26.16 7.78 1.71
CA ASN A 337 26.81 8.61 0.69
C ASN A 337 25.82 9.30 -0.26
N VAL A 338 24.52 9.01 -0.11
CA VAL A 338 23.41 9.75 -0.76
C VAL A 338 22.42 10.34 0.25
N ARG A 339 22.76 10.38 1.55
CA ARG A 339 21.87 10.89 2.61
C ARG A 339 21.40 12.31 2.34
N ASP A 340 22.26 13.13 1.74
CA ASP A 340 22.01 14.50 1.29
C ASP A 340 20.91 14.62 0.22
N LYS A 341 20.67 13.54 -0.54
CA LYS A 341 19.72 13.48 -1.67
C LYS A 341 18.45 12.69 -1.35
N VAL A 342 18.44 11.87 -0.30
CA VAL A 342 17.27 11.05 0.10
C VAL A 342 16.63 11.48 1.43
N VAL A 343 17.36 12.20 2.29
CA VAL A 343 16.85 12.82 3.52
C VAL A 343 16.86 14.34 3.34
N ALA A 344 15.75 15.00 3.63
CA ALA A 344 15.62 16.45 3.56
C ALA A 344 15.46 17.09 4.95
N GLY A 345 15.62 18.41 5.02
CA GLY A 345 15.28 19.21 6.19
C GLY A 345 16.13 18.94 7.44
N PRO A 346 15.60 19.26 8.64
CA PRO A 346 16.35 19.22 9.91
C PRO A 346 16.95 17.85 10.26
N ALA A 347 16.42 16.76 9.69
CA ALA A 347 16.88 15.41 9.96
C ALA A 347 18.32 15.15 9.51
N GLN A 348 18.85 15.89 8.52
CA GLN A 348 20.26 15.80 8.11
C GLN A 348 21.21 16.11 9.28
N GLN A 349 20.93 17.15 10.06
CA GLN A 349 21.74 17.55 11.22
C GLN A 349 21.83 16.44 12.28
N GLY A 350 20.76 15.64 12.42
CA GLY A 350 20.75 14.47 13.29
C GLY A 350 21.71 13.37 12.81
N LEU A 351 21.81 13.15 11.50
CA LEU A 351 22.72 12.15 10.92
C LEU A 351 24.18 12.55 11.09
N ASP A 352 24.54 13.82 10.87
CA ASP A 352 25.90 14.31 11.07
C ASP A 352 26.31 14.25 12.57
N GLY A 353 25.34 14.30 13.49
CA GLY A 353 25.54 14.00 14.91
C GLY A 353 25.83 12.52 15.21
N LEU A 354 25.24 11.59 14.45
CA LEU A 354 25.50 10.15 14.60
C LEU A 354 26.92 9.77 14.15
N ASP A 355 27.41 10.39 13.08
CA ASP A 355 28.75 10.18 12.51
C ASP A 355 29.86 10.31 13.58
N ASN A 356 29.80 11.41 14.33
CA ASN A 356 30.72 11.75 15.42
C ASN A 356 30.53 10.90 16.69
N GLY A 357 29.35 10.31 16.88
CA GLY A 357 28.98 9.56 18.08
C GLY A 357 29.20 8.05 17.97
N ILE A 358 28.75 7.43 16.88
CA ILE A 358 28.72 5.96 16.75
C ILE A 358 30.13 5.39 16.59
N GLY A 359 31.02 6.05 15.84
CA GLY A 359 32.40 5.59 15.64
C GLY A 359 33.18 5.34 16.94
N GLN A 360 32.82 6.03 18.03
CA GLN A 360 33.42 5.85 19.36
C GLN A 360 33.12 4.45 19.94
N PHE A 361 31.88 3.96 19.80
CA PHE A 361 31.49 2.61 20.25
C PHE A 361 32.20 1.50 19.47
N PHE A 362 32.56 1.76 18.21
CA PHE A 362 33.32 0.85 17.35
C PHE A 362 34.84 1.05 17.46
N GLY A 363 35.32 1.74 18.49
CA GLY A 363 36.75 1.91 18.78
C GLY A 363 37.45 2.87 17.82
N GLY A 364 36.82 4.02 17.54
CA GLY A 364 37.36 5.09 16.70
C GLY A 364 37.35 4.79 15.20
N ARG A 365 36.54 3.83 14.74
CA ARG A 365 36.35 3.60 13.30
C ARG A 365 35.51 4.71 12.67
N ASP A 366 35.87 5.04 11.44
CA ASP A 366 35.02 5.79 10.51
C ASP A 366 33.65 5.09 10.37
N PHE A 367 32.56 5.85 10.46
CA PHE A 367 31.22 5.28 10.51
C PHE A 367 30.73 4.84 9.11
N GLU A 368 31.01 5.63 8.08
CA GLU A 368 30.66 5.33 6.68
C GLU A 368 31.30 4.03 6.20
N THR A 369 32.63 3.97 6.18
CA THR A 369 33.39 2.88 5.56
C THR A 369 33.72 1.77 6.55
N GLY A 370 34.07 2.14 7.78
CA GLY A 370 34.53 1.23 8.83
C GLY A 370 33.42 0.55 9.64
N VAL A 371 32.17 1.05 9.59
CA VAL A 371 31.02 0.44 10.26
C VAL A 371 29.92 0.05 9.27
N LEU A 372 29.39 1.00 8.49
CA LEU A 372 28.31 0.72 7.55
C LEU A 372 28.79 -0.04 6.30
N GLY A 373 29.95 0.32 5.75
CA GLY A 373 30.57 -0.35 4.59
C GLY A 373 31.08 -1.78 4.84
N ALA A 374 31.26 -2.16 6.11
CA ALA A 374 31.61 -3.53 6.51
C ALA A 374 30.39 -4.47 6.63
N LEU A 375 29.18 -3.92 6.61
CA LEU A 375 27.92 -4.68 6.60
C LEU A 375 27.53 -5.04 5.16
N LYS A 376 27.07 -6.28 4.98
CA LYS A 376 26.50 -6.72 3.70
C LYS A 376 25.12 -6.08 3.48
N PRO A 377 24.67 -5.93 2.22
CA PRO A 377 23.39 -5.30 1.92
C PRO A 377 22.15 -6.16 2.24
N ASP A 378 22.29 -7.42 2.68
CA ASP A 378 21.18 -8.27 3.12
C ASP A 378 20.67 -7.91 4.53
N TRP A 379 19.64 -7.07 4.60
CA TRP A 379 18.98 -6.70 5.85
C TRP A 379 17.68 -7.46 6.05
N ARG A 380 17.53 -8.12 7.20
CA ARG A 380 16.28 -8.78 7.59
C ARG A 380 15.81 -8.32 8.97
N LEU A 381 14.54 -8.02 9.09
CA LEU A 381 13.84 -7.71 10.34
C LEU A 381 12.72 -8.74 10.52
N VAL A 382 12.63 -9.37 11.68
CA VAL A 382 11.54 -10.29 12.03
C VAL A 382 10.88 -9.86 13.33
N VAL A 383 9.56 -10.03 13.43
CA VAL A 383 8.72 -9.65 14.56
C VAL A 383 7.81 -10.82 14.94
N ALA A 384 7.68 -11.14 16.22
CA ALA A 384 6.89 -12.27 16.73
C ALA A 384 6.20 -11.96 18.06
N GLU A 385 5.19 -12.75 18.41
CA GLU A 385 4.56 -12.67 19.73
C GLU A 385 5.52 -13.15 20.84
N GLN A 386 5.57 -12.41 21.95
CA GLN A 386 6.32 -12.86 23.14
C GLN A 386 5.53 -13.91 23.93
N ASN A 387 6.25 -14.86 24.55
CA ASN A 387 5.64 -15.75 25.53
C ASN A 387 5.37 -14.98 26.83
N VAL A 388 4.16 -14.44 26.95
CA VAL A 388 3.71 -13.62 28.10
C VAL A 388 3.85 -14.34 29.44
N ALA A 389 3.76 -15.68 29.47
CA ALA A 389 3.93 -16.47 30.68
C ALA A 389 5.41 -16.60 31.13
N ALA A 390 6.37 -16.30 30.25
CA ALA A 390 7.80 -16.26 30.57
C ALA A 390 8.31 -14.85 30.96
N LEU A 391 7.47 -13.81 30.80
CA LEU A 391 7.80 -12.45 31.23
C LEU A 391 7.70 -12.32 32.75
N ASN A 392 8.85 -12.17 33.40
CA ASN A 392 8.96 -11.97 34.84
C ASN A 392 9.90 -10.78 35.14
N PRO A 393 9.39 -9.66 35.69
CA PRO A 393 7.97 -9.38 35.92
C PRO A 393 7.20 -9.21 34.60
N LYS A 394 5.89 -9.50 34.59
CA LYS A 394 5.03 -9.23 33.42
C LYS A 394 4.75 -7.72 33.31
N PRO A 395 5.07 -7.06 32.18
CA PRO A 395 4.78 -5.64 31.98
C PRO A 395 3.29 -5.36 31.71
N ASP A 396 2.84 -4.15 32.06
CA ASP A 396 1.45 -3.68 31.88
C ASP A 396 1.04 -3.56 30.40
N LEU A 397 2.00 -3.18 29.55
CA LEU A 397 1.87 -3.19 28.09
C LEU A 397 2.84 -4.23 27.55
N VAL A 398 2.32 -5.27 26.88
CA VAL A 398 3.08 -6.37 26.29
C VAL A 398 3.39 -6.02 24.84
N LEU A 399 4.67 -5.84 24.52
CA LEU A 399 5.14 -5.59 23.17
C LEU A 399 5.59 -6.89 22.48
N PRO A 400 5.47 -7.02 21.15
CA PRO A 400 6.07 -8.12 20.41
C PRO A 400 7.60 -8.09 20.53
N SER A 401 8.25 -9.24 20.35
CA SER A 401 9.70 -9.29 20.20
C SER A 401 10.06 -9.09 18.72
N PHE A 402 11.19 -8.43 18.49
CA PHE A 402 11.79 -8.26 17.17
C PHE A 402 13.28 -8.62 17.18
N ALA A 403 13.83 -8.89 15.99
CA ALA A 403 15.26 -8.96 15.74
C ALA A 403 15.61 -8.46 14.34
N ILE A 404 16.75 -7.77 14.23
CA ILE A 404 17.40 -7.41 12.97
C ILE A 404 18.59 -8.36 12.77
N CYS A 405 18.71 -8.92 11.58
CA CYS A 405 19.80 -9.78 11.13
C CYS A 405 20.43 -9.18 9.87
N VAL A 406 21.75 -9.10 9.84
CA VAL A 406 22.54 -8.59 8.72
C VAL A 406 23.85 -9.36 8.58
N GLY A 407 24.33 -9.57 7.35
CA GLY A 407 25.66 -10.11 7.11
C GLY A 407 26.78 -9.09 7.29
N TYR A 408 28.03 -9.55 7.42
CA TYR A 408 29.23 -8.70 7.39
C TYR A 408 30.36 -9.32 6.56
N ASP A 409 31.33 -8.52 6.09
CA ASP A 409 32.51 -9.09 5.42
C ASP A 409 33.40 -9.83 6.43
N THR A 410 33.44 -11.15 6.31
CA THR A 410 34.22 -12.04 7.19
C THR A 410 35.74 -11.90 7.01
N LYS A 411 36.21 -11.10 6.05
CA LYS A 411 37.62 -10.68 5.95
C LYS A 411 38.01 -9.62 6.98
N ASP A 412 37.03 -8.94 7.58
CA ASP A 412 37.27 -7.95 8.62
C ASP A 412 37.39 -8.65 10.00
N GLU A 413 38.60 -9.11 10.30
CA GLU A 413 38.88 -10.05 11.39
C GLU A 413 38.44 -9.55 12.78
N ASP A 414 38.52 -8.23 13.03
CA ASP A 414 38.19 -7.65 14.34
C ASP A 414 36.74 -7.11 14.44
N PHE A 415 36.01 -7.01 13.33
CA PHE A 415 34.64 -6.47 13.28
C PHE A 415 33.70 -7.19 14.23
N ARG A 416 33.80 -8.53 14.28
CA ARG A 416 33.07 -9.39 15.22
C ARG A 416 33.27 -8.95 16.68
N GLN A 417 34.50 -8.64 17.06
CA GLN A 417 34.84 -8.23 18.43
C GLN A 417 34.40 -6.79 18.71
N ARG A 418 34.49 -5.90 17.72
CA ARG A 418 34.00 -4.51 17.84
C ARG A 418 32.49 -4.44 18.10
N TRP A 419 31.67 -5.30 17.47
CA TRP A 419 30.24 -5.38 17.78
C TRP A 419 29.95 -5.80 19.23
N VAL A 420 30.72 -6.74 19.78
CA VAL A 420 30.60 -7.14 21.19
C VAL A 420 30.97 -5.98 22.12
N ILE A 421 32.10 -5.30 21.84
CA ILE A 421 32.56 -4.14 22.62
C ILE A 421 31.53 -2.99 22.54
N ALA A 422 30.99 -2.70 21.36
CA ALA A 422 29.98 -1.66 21.15
C ALA A 422 28.71 -1.95 21.96
N PHE A 423 28.20 -3.19 21.91
CA PHE A 423 27.04 -3.62 22.69
C PHE A 423 27.28 -3.53 24.21
N GLN A 424 28.41 -4.06 24.71
CA GLN A 424 28.76 -4.00 26.13
C GLN A 424 28.89 -2.55 26.62
N SER A 425 29.49 -1.67 25.80
CA SER A 425 29.66 -0.24 26.08
C SER A 425 28.32 0.51 26.06
N PHE A 426 27.44 0.21 25.11
CA PHE A 426 26.10 0.80 25.02
C PHE A 426 25.24 0.44 26.24
N VAL A 427 25.26 -0.83 26.69
CA VAL A 427 24.60 -1.23 27.94
C VAL A 427 25.23 -0.55 29.16
N GLY A 428 26.54 -0.32 29.15
CA GLY A 428 27.24 0.50 30.16
C GLY A 428 26.72 1.94 30.23
N VAL A 429 26.60 2.61 29.08
CA VAL A 429 26.04 3.98 28.98
C VAL A 429 24.59 4.01 29.44
N LEU A 430 23.76 3.06 29.01
CA LEU A 430 22.36 2.96 29.46
C LEU A 430 22.24 2.73 30.97
N ASN A 431 23.18 2.03 31.61
CA ASN A 431 23.22 1.89 33.06
C ASN A 431 23.59 3.21 33.77
N VAL A 432 24.47 4.04 33.19
CA VAL A 432 24.83 5.36 33.74
C VAL A 432 23.66 6.35 33.60
N VAL A 433 23.04 6.44 32.42
CA VAL A 433 21.84 7.28 32.20
C VAL A 433 20.68 6.79 33.07
N GLY A 434 20.45 5.47 33.10
CA GLY A 434 19.44 4.85 33.95
C GLY A 434 19.62 5.18 35.43
N ALA A 435 20.85 5.18 35.95
CA ALA A 435 21.12 5.57 37.34
C ALA A 435 20.78 7.05 37.62
N GLN A 436 20.99 7.96 36.65
CA GLN A 436 20.58 9.36 36.77
C GLN A 436 19.05 9.51 36.75
N GLU A 437 18.36 8.72 35.91
CA GLU A 437 16.90 8.65 35.83
C GLU A 437 16.23 7.79 36.93
N LYS A 438 17.01 7.21 37.85
CA LYS A 438 16.57 6.25 38.90
C LYS A 438 15.95 4.96 38.36
N ALA A 439 16.22 4.60 37.11
CA ALA A 439 15.86 3.30 36.55
C ALA A 439 16.68 2.15 37.17
N PRO A 440 16.16 0.91 37.21
CA PRO A 440 16.95 -0.26 37.57
C PRO A 440 18.14 -0.45 36.62
N ALA A 441 19.28 -0.88 37.14
CA ALA A 441 20.41 -1.29 36.32
C ALA A 441 20.11 -2.57 35.53
N MET A 442 20.71 -2.71 34.36
CA MET A 442 20.75 -3.97 33.60
C MET A 442 21.98 -4.80 33.97
N VAL A 443 21.76 -6.08 34.23
CA VAL A 443 22.81 -7.08 34.37
C VAL A 443 23.11 -7.65 32.98
N GLN A 444 24.40 -7.73 32.62
CA GLN A 444 24.85 -8.40 31.39
C GLN A 444 25.05 -9.89 31.63
N ASN A 445 24.70 -10.72 30.65
CA ASN A 445 24.87 -12.17 30.66
C ASN A 445 25.34 -12.69 29.31
N GLN A 446 26.15 -13.75 29.30
CA GLN A 446 26.68 -14.37 28.08
C GLN A 446 26.40 -15.88 28.08
N GLU A 447 25.94 -16.40 26.95
CA GLU A 447 25.71 -17.84 26.74
C GLU A 447 26.18 -18.29 25.34
N GLN A 448 26.15 -19.61 25.12
CA GLN A 448 26.41 -20.24 23.83
C GLN A 448 25.17 -21.04 23.42
N TYR A 449 24.66 -20.84 22.21
CA TYR A 449 23.49 -21.55 21.68
C TYR A 449 23.79 -22.05 20.25
N LYS A 450 23.80 -23.37 20.06
CA LYS A 450 24.09 -24.03 18.77
C LYS A 450 25.36 -23.51 18.04
N GLY A 451 26.39 -23.11 18.81
CA GLY A 451 27.64 -22.56 18.29
C GLY A 451 27.65 -21.05 18.03
N ALA A 452 26.51 -20.38 18.17
CA ALA A 452 26.43 -18.92 18.19
C ALA A 452 26.67 -18.38 19.61
N SER A 453 27.49 -17.34 19.73
CA SER A 453 27.70 -16.62 21.00
C SER A 453 26.62 -15.58 21.19
N ILE A 454 25.94 -15.61 22.34
CA ILE A 454 24.84 -14.70 22.70
C ILE A 454 25.31 -13.81 23.85
N PHE A 455 25.17 -12.50 23.68
CA PHE A 455 25.45 -11.46 24.69
C PHE A 455 24.15 -10.71 24.95
N SER A 456 23.70 -10.68 26.20
CA SER A 456 22.38 -10.17 26.57
C SER A 456 22.45 -9.23 27.76
N ALA A 457 21.48 -8.35 27.89
CA ALA A 457 21.28 -7.48 29.04
C ALA A 457 19.83 -7.59 29.52
N ALA A 458 19.62 -7.61 30.84
CA ALA A 458 18.29 -7.65 31.43
C ALA A 458 18.20 -6.72 32.65
N PHE A 459 17.14 -5.91 32.73
CA PHE A 459 16.84 -5.10 33.91
C PHE A 459 16.72 -5.99 35.16
N LEU A 460 17.32 -5.55 36.27
CA LEU A 460 17.00 -6.12 37.57
C LEU A 460 15.48 -6.07 37.80
N PRO A 461 14.86 -7.14 38.34
CA PRO A 461 13.46 -7.10 38.71
C PRO A 461 13.25 -6.05 39.82
N PRO A 462 12.06 -5.41 39.88
CA PRO A 462 11.75 -4.48 40.95
C PRO A 462 11.86 -5.18 42.31
N ALA A 463 12.28 -4.44 43.34
CA ALA A 463 12.23 -4.91 44.71
C ALA A 463 10.80 -5.33 45.05
N LYS A 464 10.62 -6.46 45.74
CA LYS A 464 9.30 -6.94 46.12
C LYS A 464 8.61 -5.90 47.01
N ALA A 465 7.30 -5.76 46.86
CA ALA A 465 6.47 -4.85 47.66
C ALA A 465 6.33 -5.25 49.17
N THR A 466 7.26 -6.06 49.68
CA THR A 466 7.32 -6.53 51.07
C THR A 466 7.99 -5.55 52.03
N ASP A 467 8.82 -4.62 51.52
CA ASP A 467 9.64 -3.73 52.34
C ASP A 467 9.15 -2.27 52.35
N VAL A 468 8.11 -1.94 51.59
CA VAL A 468 7.42 -0.64 51.67
C VAL A 468 6.44 -0.67 52.85
N LYS A 469 6.90 -0.20 54.02
CA LYS A 469 6.04 -0.03 55.19
C LYS A 469 4.98 1.04 54.93
N ASN A 470 3.71 0.63 54.98
CA ASN A 470 2.51 1.46 55.19
C ASN A 470 2.46 2.79 54.42
N ASP A 471 2.14 2.72 53.12
CA ASP A 471 1.71 3.88 52.33
C ASP A 471 0.42 3.51 51.57
N ALA A 472 -0.68 3.35 52.32
CA ALA A 472 -1.90 2.66 51.87
C ALA A 472 -2.68 3.41 50.77
N ASP A 473 -2.39 4.69 50.56
CA ASP A 473 -3.04 5.55 49.55
C ASP A 473 -2.29 5.61 48.21
N LYS A 474 -1.15 4.92 48.07
CA LYS A 474 -0.43 4.82 46.79
C LYS A 474 -0.95 3.62 45.99
N PRO A 475 -1.52 3.81 44.78
CA PRO A 475 -1.85 2.70 43.90
C PRO A 475 -0.58 1.94 43.52
N ALA A 476 -0.67 0.62 43.39
CA ALA A 476 0.46 -0.21 43.01
C ALA A 476 1.05 0.25 41.66
N GLU A 477 2.32 0.64 41.67
CA GLU A 477 2.98 1.21 40.50
C GLU A 477 3.18 0.12 39.42
N GLY A 478 2.65 0.39 38.22
CA GLY A 478 2.55 -0.58 37.14
C GLY A 478 3.92 -1.07 36.64
N VAL A 479 3.97 -2.32 36.16
CA VAL A 479 5.24 -2.91 35.70
C VAL A 479 5.64 -2.28 34.37
N HIS A 480 6.67 -1.43 34.45
CA HIS A 480 7.16 -0.63 33.33
C HIS A 480 7.48 -1.48 32.09
N ILE A 481 7.09 -0.96 30.91
CA ILE A 481 7.27 -1.56 29.57
C ILE A 481 8.71 -2.03 29.25
N ARG A 482 9.71 -1.63 30.05
CA ARG A 482 11.12 -2.00 29.89
C ARG A 482 11.36 -3.50 30.11
N HIS A 483 10.48 -4.17 30.87
CA HIS A 483 10.55 -5.61 31.11
C HIS A 483 10.06 -6.49 29.93
N ASN A 484 9.58 -5.90 28.83
CA ASN A 484 9.45 -6.59 27.54
C ASN A 484 10.81 -6.87 26.87
N PHE A 485 11.88 -6.22 27.34
CA PHE A 485 13.16 -6.19 26.65
C PHE A 485 14.26 -6.85 27.45
N ARG A 486 14.98 -7.75 26.77
CA ARG A 486 16.30 -8.24 27.15
C ARG A 486 17.22 -8.02 25.94
N PRO A 487 17.71 -6.78 25.69
CA PRO A 487 18.51 -6.46 24.52
C PRO A 487 19.65 -7.46 24.35
N THR A 488 19.76 -8.05 23.17
CA THR A 488 20.61 -9.21 22.93
C THR A 488 21.30 -9.12 21.57
N LEU A 489 22.63 -9.07 21.60
CA LEU A 489 23.51 -9.29 20.45
C LEU A 489 23.79 -10.79 20.30
N THR A 490 23.79 -11.31 19.09
CA THR A 490 24.20 -12.67 18.77
C THR A 490 24.99 -12.69 17.47
N ILE A 491 26.02 -13.53 17.40
CA ILE A 491 26.85 -13.66 16.19
C ILE A 491 26.90 -15.14 15.79
N ALA A 492 26.39 -15.43 14.60
CA ALA A 492 26.12 -16.76 14.09
C ALA A 492 26.59 -16.86 12.63
N GLY A 493 27.69 -17.58 12.39
CA GLY A 493 28.32 -17.62 11.06
C GLY A 493 28.81 -16.23 10.63
N ASP A 494 28.44 -15.82 9.42
CA ASP A 494 28.69 -14.49 8.86
C ASP A 494 27.64 -13.44 9.25
N LYS A 495 26.68 -13.79 10.12
CA LYS A 495 25.55 -12.92 10.49
C LYS A 495 25.69 -12.34 11.90
N ILE A 496 25.38 -11.05 11.98
CA ILE A 496 25.13 -10.33 13.23
C ILE A 496 23.61 -10.26 13.42
N VAL A 497 23.15 -10.55 14.63
CA VAL A 497 21.75 -10.48 15.03
C VAL A 497 21.64 -9.55 16.25
N VAL A 498 20.88 -8.46 16.11
CA VAL A 498 20.53 -7.56 17.22
C VAL A 498 19.04 -7.74 17.51
N SER A 499 18.72 -8.10 18.75
CA SER A 499 17.38 -8.58 19.11
C SER A 499 16.87 -8.01 20.42
N SER A 500 15.56 -7.92 20.51
CA SER A 500 14.81 -7.44 21.68
C SER A 500 14.84 -8.39 22.89
N THR A 501 15.07 -9.69 22.67
CA THR A 501 14.96 -10.78 23.65
C THR A 501 15.89 -11.94 23.29
N VAL A 502 16.37 -12.68 24.31
CA VAL A 502 17.22 -13.86 24.14
C VAL A 502 16.47 -14.97 23.40
N GLU A 503 15.18 -15.09 23.68
CA GLU A 503 14.26 -16.05 23.10
C GLU A 503 14.11 -15.83 21.59
N MET A 504 14.02 -14.58 21.13
CA MET A 504 14.08 -14.24 19.70
C MET A 504 15.46 -14.47 19.09
N ALA A 505 16.55 -14.14 19.81
CA ALA A 505 17.92 -14.38 19.32
C ALA A 505 18.14 -15.86 18.96
N ARG A 506 17.74 -16.77 19.87
CA ARG A 506 17.78 -18.22 19.66
C ARG A 506 16.90 -18.65 18.47
N ALA A 507 15.68 -18.11 18.35
CA ALA A 507 14.78 -18.41 17.24
C ALA A 507 15.35 -17.97 15.87
N VAL A 508 16.09 -16.85 15.81
CA VAL A 508 16.80 -16.43 14.58
C VAL A 508 17.97 -17.38 14.27
N VAL A 509 18.76 -17.80 15.26
CA VAL A 509 19.81 -18.83 15.06
C VAL A 509 19.21 -20.14 14.55
N ASP A 510 18.04 -20.53 15.05
CA ASP A 510 17.32 -21.72 14.58
C ASP A 510 16.82 -21.56 13.13
N SER A 511 16.33 -20.39 12.76
CA SER A 511 15.93 -20.08 11.37
C SER A 511 17.13 -20.07 10.41
N LEU A 512 18.25 -19.44 10.80
CA LEU A 512 19.49 -19.39 10.00
C LEU A 512 20.12 -20.78 9.78
N THR A 513 19.99 -21.69 10.76
CA THR A 513 20.51 -23.07 10.65
C THR A 513 19.56 -24.03 9.93
N SER A 514 18.29 -23.65 9.70
CA SER A 514 17.25 -24.47 9.06
C SER A 514 16.93 -23.99 7.63
N ALA A 515 17.92 -23.47 6.91
CA ALA A 515 17.75 -22.66 5.71
C ALA A 515 16.87 -23.33 4.62
N PRO A 516 15.78 -22.68 4.16
CA PRO A 516 14.89 -23.25 3.15
C PRO A 516 15.54 -23.27 1.76
N VAL A 517 15.80 -24.48 1.26
CA VAL A 517 16.25 -24.70 -0.12
C VAL A 517 15.09 -24.43 -1.07
N SER A 518 15.30 -23.48 -2.00
CA SER A 518 14.39 -23.14 -3.08
C SER A 518 15.21 -22.57 -4.22
N ASP A 519 14.90 -22.93 -5.45
CA ASP A 519 15.65 -22.51 -6.65
C ASP A 519 15.17 -21.15 -7.20
N THR A 520 13.97 -20.70 -6.82
CA THR A 520 13.44 -19.38 -7.21
C THR A 520 14.15 -18.26 -6.45
N PRO A 521 14.83 -17.31 -7.11
CA PRO A 521 15.48 -16.19 -6.43
C PRO A 521 14.48 -15.37 -5.59
N PRO A 522 14.86 -14.88 -4.40
CA PRO A 522 14.05 -13.96 -3.62
C PRO A 522 13.99 -12.57 -4.26
N ASP A 523 13.05 -11.73 -3.83
CA ASP A 523 12.90 -10.35 -4.31
C ASP A 523 14.00 -9.40 -3.79
N SER A 524 14.10 -8.21 -4.39
CA SER A 524 14.98 -7.12 -3.94
C SER A 524 14.48 -6.47 -2.63
N ALA A 525 13.17 -6.55 -2.37
CA ALA A 525 12.55 -6.36 -1.07
C ALA A 525 11.37 -7.32 -0.90
N PHE A 526 11.13 -7.78 0.33
CA PHE A 526 9.98 -8.61 0.70
C PHE A 526 9.49 -8.22 2.09
N LEU A 527 8.19 -8.06 2.26
CA LEU A 527 7.50 -7.82 3.53
C LEU A 527 6.32 -8.79 3.65
N GLU A 528 6.10 -9.33 4.83
CA GLU A 528 4.98 -10.22 5.17
C GLU A 528 4.44 -9.83 6.55
N ILE A 529 3.11 -9.79 6.70
CA ILE A 529 2.41 -9.46 7.94
C ILE A 529 1.21 -10.41 8.13
N ASP A 530 1.12 -11.00 9.32
CA ASP A 530 0.00 -11.77 9.82
C ASP A 530 -0.94 -10.86 10.65
N GLY A 531 -2.11 -10.57 10.08
CA GLY A 531 -3.13 -9.73 10.71
C GLY A 531 -3.84 -10.39 11.89
N GLN A 532 -3.88 -11.72 11.97
CA GLN A 532 -4.49 -12.42 13.11
C GLN A 532 -3.60 -12.32 14.35
N LYS A 533 -2.29 -12.55 14.21
CA LYS A 533 -1.31 -12.38 15.30
C LYS A 533 -1.15 -10.91 15.69
N LEU A 534 -1.12 -9.99 14.72
CA LEU A 534 -1.08 -8.56 15.03
C LEU A 534 -2.37 -8.11 15.77
N GLY A 535 -3.53 -8.64 15.38
CA GLY A 535 -4.80 -8.42 16.09
C GLY A 535 -4.79 -8.97 17.52
N LYS A 536 -4.17 -10.13 17.75
CA LYS A 536 -3.96 -10.70 19.09
C LYS A 536 -3.03 -9.86 19.97
N ILE A 537 -2.06 -9.13 19.40
CA ILE A 537 -1.28 -8.13 20.16
C ILE A 537 -2.14 -6.93 20.57
N VAL A 538 -3.06 -6.46 19.71
CA VAL A 538 -4.04 -5.41 20.08
C VAL A 538 -4.97 -5.90 21.20
N GLU A 539 -5.50 -7.12 21.08
CA GLU A 539 -6.33 -7.79 22.08
C GLU A 539 -5.62 -7.93 23.44
N THR A 540 -4.36 -8.41 23.44
CA THR A 540 -3.54 -8.59 24.65
C THR A 540 -3.34 -7.29 25.44
N ASN A 541 -3.40 -6.15 24.76
CA ASN A 541 -3.19 -4.81 25.32
C ASN A 541 -4.47 -3.97 25.42
N LYS A 542 -5.64 -4.55 25.12
CA LYS A 542 -6.89 -3.83 24.84
C LYS A 542 -7.31 -2.87 25.95
N GLU A 543 -7.26 -3.30 27.21
CA GLU A 543 -7.61 -2.43 28.35
C GLU A 543 -6.67 -1.22 28.48
N ARG A 544 -5.36 -1.42 28.25
CA ARG A 544 -4.37 -0.34 28.31
C ARG A 544 -4.54 0.64 27.16
N LEU A 545 -4.82 0.15 25.95
CA LEU A 545 -5.10 0.97 24.77
C LEU A 545 -6.41 1.77 24.94
N VAL A 546 -7.44 1.17 25.54
CA VAL A 546 -8.70 1.87 25.89
C VAL A 546 -8.45 2.97 26.91
N MET A 547 -7.72 2.68 28.00
CA MET A 547 -7.37 3.71 29.00
C MET A 547 -6.53 4.85 28.41
N GLN A 548 -5.55 4.54 27.56
CA GLN A 548 -4.74 5.54 26.88
C GLN A 548 -5.58 6.41 25.93
N ASN A 549 -6.48 5.81 25.15
CA ASN A 549 -7.42 6.52 24.29
C ASN A 549 -8.35 7.47 25.08
N MET A 550 -8.87 7.03 26.23
CA MET A 550 -9.66 7.88 27.14
C MET A 550 -8.87 9.09 27.66
N VAL A 551 -7.59 8.91 28.00
CA VAL A 551 -6.72 9.98 28.53
C VAL A 551 -6.27 10.95 27.43
N GLU A 552 -5.79 10.44 26.30
CA GLU A 552 -5.19 11.27 25.23
C GLU A 552 -6.25 11.97 24.36
N LYS A 553 -7.42 11.35 24.16
CA LYS A 553 -8.49 11.89 23.30
C LYS A 553 -9.70 12.42 24.06
N GLY A 554 -9.74 12.27 25.39
CA GLY A 554 -10.90 12.62 26.21
C GLY A 554 -12.14 11.75 25.96
N ASN A 555 -11.98 10.62 25.28
CA ASN A 555 -13.09 9.73 24.92
C ASN A 555 -13.73 9.07 26.15
N GLY A 556 -15.06 8.96 26.14
CA GLY A 556 -15.76 8.11 27.11
C GLY A 556 -15.47 6.63 26.85
N ARG A 557 -15.42 5.80 27.91
CA ARG A 557 -15.00 4.38 27.85
C ARG A 557 -15.61 3.58 26.69
N LYS A 558 -16.93 3.66 26.48
CA LYS A 558 -17.63 2.97 25.38
C LYS A 558 -17.13 3.40 23.98
N ALA A 559 -16.79 4.67 23.79
CA ALA A 559 -16.25 5.16 22.52
C ALA A 559 -14.82 4.64 22.32
N ALA A 560 -13.97 4.69 23.35
CA ALA A 560 -12.62 4.12 23.32
C ALA A 560 -12.62 2.60 23.05
N GLU A 561 -13.51 1.84 23.70
CA GLU A 561 -13.70 0.40 23.44
C GLU A 561 -14.16 0.12 22.01
N THR A 562 -14.99 1.00 21.43
CA THR A 562 -15.44 0.91 20.03
C THR A 562 -14.30 1.23 19.05
N GLU A 563 -13.50 2.26 19.33
CA GLU A 563 -12.37 2.66 18.48
C GLU A 563 -11.27 1.60 18.44
N ILE A 564 -10.84 1.11 19.62
CA ILE A 564 -9.83 0.04 19.73
C ILE A 564 -10.37 -1.29 19.18
N GLY A 565 -11.65 -1.60 19.38
CA GLY A 565 -12.30 -2.76 18.76
C GLY A 565 -12.37 -2.68 17.23
N SER A 566 -12.54 -1.47 16.67
CA SER A 566 -12.54 -1.24 15.22
C SER A 566 -11.14 -1.38 14.63
N LEU A 567 -10.11 -0.92 15.33
CA LEU A 567 -8.71 -1.14 14.95
C LEU A 567 -8.36 -2.64 14.98
N GLU A 568 -8.76 -3.36 16.03
CA GLU A 568 -8.55 -4.81 16.14
C GLU A 568 -9.23 -5.57 14.99
N ALA A 569 -10.49 -5.25 14.69
CA ALA A 569 -11.24 -5.85 13.59
C ALA A 569 -10.65 -5.53 12.21
N LEU A 570 -10.15 -4.31 12.00
CA LEU A 570 -9.46 -3.92 10.76
C LEU A 570 -8.17 -4.73 10.56
N VAL A 571 -7.35 -4.83 11.62
CA VAL A 571 -6.08 -5.56 11.60
C VAL A 571 -6.29 -7.06 11.37
N ARG A 572 -7.24 -7.70 12.06
CA ARG A 572 -7.63 -9.10 11.79
C ARG A 572 -8.23 -9.27 10.39
N GLY A 573 -8.95 -8.27 9.90
CA GLY A 573 -9.57 -8.25 8.57
C GLY A 573 -8.57 -8.26 7.40
N LEU A 574 -7.34 -7.78 7.61
CA LEU A 574 -6.23 -7.94 6.64
C LEU A 574 -5.78 -9.40 6.53
N ASN A 575 -5.93 -10.18 7.62
CA ASN A 575 -5.63 -11.61 7.75
C ASN A 575 -4.17 -12.01 7.44
N HIS A 576 -3.74 -11.91 6.18
CA HIS A 576 -2.35 -12.05 5.78
C HIS A 576 -2.06 -11.11 4.59
N ALA A 577 -0.94 -10.39 4.65
CA ALA A 577 -0.53 -9.44 3.62
C ALA A 577 0.95 -9.60 3.27
N THR A 578 1.30 -9.56 1.99
CA THR A 578 2.67 -9.56 1.48
C THR A 578 2.92 -8.38 0.54
N ALA A 579 4.10 -7.78 0.62
CA ALA A 579 4.54 -6.74 -0.31
C ALA A 579 5.96 -7.06 -0.81
N THR A 580 6.16 -7.11 -2.12
CA THR A 580 7.47 -7.40 -2.73
C THR A 580 7.90 -6.30 -3.69
N ALA A 581 9.21 -6.19 -3.90
CA ALA A 581 9.81 -5.35 -4.92
C ALA A 581 10.85 -6.13 -5.71
N SER A 582 10.59 -6.33 -7.00
CA SER A 582 11.46 -7.06 -7.92
C SER A 582 12.12 -6.07 -8.89
N ASP A 583 13.45 -6.11 -9.00
CA ASP A 583 14.22 -5.32 -9.97
C ASP A 583 14.79 -6.27 -11.04
N THR A 584 14.26 -6.21 -12.27
CA THR A 584 14.73 -7.01 -13.42
C THR A 584 15.73 -6.21 -14.25
N LYS A 585 16.24 -6.78 -15.36
CA LYS A 585 17.12 -6.04 -16.28
C LYS A 585 16.52 -4.72 -16.76
N ASP A 586 15.22 -4.69 -17.04
CA ASP A 586 14.52 -3.63 -17.75
C ASP A 586 13.40 -2.94 -16.95
N ARG A 587 12.94 -3.55 -15.85
CA ARG A 587 11.73 -3.12 -15.11
C ARG A 587 11.93 -3.18 -13.61
N PHE A 588 11.17 -2.35 -12.92
CA PHE A 588 10.99 -2.41 -11.47
C PHE A 588 9.50 -2.65 -11.20
N THR A 589 9.20 -3.64 -10.37
CA THR A 589 7.82 -4.04 -10.05
C THR A 589 7.62 -4.06 -8.55
N LEU A 590 6.65 -3.30 -8.07
CA LEU A 590 6.11 -3.42 -6.72
C LEU A 590 4.85 -4.29 -6.77
N LYS A 591 4.69 -5.22 -5.83
CA LYS A 591 3.47 -6.02 -5.72
C LYS A 591 3.01 -6.11 -4.27
N LEU A 592 1.78 -5.70 -4.00
CA LEU A 592 1.09 -5.82 -2.72
C LEU A 592 -0.05 -6.82 -2.86
N SER A 593 -0.03 -7.91 -2.10
CA SER A 593 -1.03 -8.99 -2.14
C SER A 593 -1.63 -9.21 -0.75
N PHE A 594 -2.90 -9.58 -0.70
CA PHE A 594 -3.60 -9.95 0.54
C PHE A 594 -4.25 -11.32 0.38
N ASP A 595 -4.50 -12.01 1.49
CA ASP A 595 -5.32 -13.20 1.55
C ASP A 595 -6.50 -12.96 2.50
N LEU A 596 -7.63 -12.49 1.95
CA LEU A 596 -8.80 -12.09 2.76
C LEU A 596 -9.68 -13.29 3.16
N ASN A 597 -9.23 -14.52 2.90
CA ASN A 597 -9.89 -15.73 3.38
C ASN A 597 -9.70 -15.84 4.91
N GLN A 598 -10.74 -15.47 5.67
CA GLN A 598 -10.77 -15.74 7.10
C GLN A 598 -10.62 -17.24 7.36
N ALA A 599 -9.81 -17.60 8.36
CA ALA A 599 -9.82 -18.95 8.91
C ALA A 599 -11.24 -19.28 9.42
N LYS A 600 -11.69 -20.51 9.14
CA LYS A 600 -13.00 -21.02 9.56
C LYS A 600 -13.03 -21.45 11.03
#